data_AF-A0A959QDP2-F1
#
_entry.id   AF-A0A959QDP2-F1
#
_cell.length_a   1.000
_cell.length_b   1.000
_cell.length_c   1.000
_cell.angle_alpha   90.00
_cell.angle_beta   90.00
_cell.angle_gamma   90.00
#
_symmetry.space_group_name_H-M   'P 1'
#
loop_
_entity.id
_entity.type
_entity.pdbx_description
1 polymer ?
#
loop_
_entity_poly.entity_id
_entity_poly.type
_entity_poly.pdbx_seq_one_letter_code
_entity_poly.pdbx_strand_id
1 'polypeptide(L)'
;MRYNPDEFKSPQDKRLALEHERLDAFCRESRYLTCEVLDQQYRLPRDFLLTYRLRSIVGIGEDQSPVYGDQHQVRITLSAKYPLEPARCALVSPVWHPNIQSGGSLHGRVQLAVSDEPGVWSLEQIAERIGDLLRYRMYQAEDRPPFPENAAAAKWVREYAEPKGLIAPGKGLVGQVASLPSTGNRMDLYSEIALENGRKIQLLFGDLAHIPEEHEVDLLVLSAFSDDYIPTSTSLIGALHRQGISVRQLAEDKEADLRTPFRCWLSKPVQRNHIGRILCFEPKEQEDPGSLISGIFQSIMPFAYLDEGIQKIAMPIVSTGDQGFASDYLFTKLLEAALFWLQKEVPFTEIKIVERHQGKVDRARQIMEQVRQNLGKKIITPFSFDYFISYSRKNSAEAEFLYQGLRQSAPHRKVFLDREEISVGQFWQNQLYDNLDACRYIIALLSGDYLQSQMCIEEYNIGRARNLDENRNVVLPVFLYSCDLPTYMKALQFHDAREGDRERIQAFCAGLSDQP
;
A
#
# COMPACT_ATOMS: atom_id res chain seq x y z
N MET A 1 21.02 12.09 5.42
CA MET A 1 21.75 13.02 4.53
C MET A 1 20.88 13.27 3.31
N ARG A 2 20.83 14.50 2.80
CA ARG A 2 20.16 14.82 1.52
C ARG A 2 21.17 15.51 0.63
N TYR A 3 21.25 15.07 -0.62
CA TYR A 3 22.13 15.68 -1.61
C TYR A 3 21.30 16.34 -2.70
N ASN A 4 21.80 17.42 -3.29
CA ASN A 4 21.16 17.99 -4.48
C ASN A 4 21.70 17.27 -5.73
N PRO A 5 20.86 16.56 -6.52
CA PRO A 5 21.30 15.78 -7.68
C PRO A 5 22.01 16.59 -8.77
N ASP A 6 21.71 17.90 -8.86
CA ASP A 6 22.31 18.80 -9.85
C ASP A 6 23.77 19.15 -9.54
N GLU A 7 24.25 18.82 -8.33
CA GLU A 7 25.60 19.12 -7.89
C GLU A 7 26.64 18.10 -8.36
N PHE A 8 26.20 16.93 -8.85
CA PHE A 8 27.09 15.85 -9.30
C PHE A 8 27.06 15.72 -10.82
N LYS A 9 28.23 15.78 -11.46
CA LYS A 9 28.36 15.66 -12.92
C LYS A 9 28.46 14.21 -13.38
N SER A 10 29.05 13.33 -12.57
CA SER A 10 29.26 11.92 -12.96
C SER A 10 28.04 11.06 -12.59
N PRO A 11 27.61 10.12 -13.47
CA PRO A 11 26.55 9.15 -13.13
C PRO A 11 26.88 8.31 -11.89
N GLN A 12 28.16 8.02 -11.67
CA GLN A 12 28.64 7.26 -10.50
C GLN A 12 28.41 8.02 -9.20
N ASP A 13 28.72 9.32 -9.16
CA ASP A 13 28.51 10.16 -7.97
C ASP A 13 27.01 10.37 -7.70
N LYS A 14 26.20 10.55 -8.75
CA LYS A 14 24.73 10.59 -8.61
C LYS A 14 24.19 9.29 -8.01
N ARG A 15 24.71 8.13 -8.47
CA ARG A 15 24.32 6.84 -7.91
C ARG A 15 24.76 6.71 -6.45
N LEU A 16 25.99 7.08 -6.12
CA LEU A 16 26.51 7.02 -4.76
C LEU A 16 25.72 7.93 -3.79
N ALA A 17 25.33 9.12 -4.24
CA ALA A 17 24.45 10.01 -3.48
C ALA A 17 23.11 9.34 -3.14
N LEU A 18 22.47 8.70 -4.13
CA LEU A 18 21.21 7.97 -3.92
C LEU A 18 21.37 6.80 -2.93
N GLU A 19 22.50 6.09 -3.00
CA GLU A 19 22.81 4.98 -2.08
C GLU A 19 22.94 5.47 -0.63
N HIS A 20 23.54 6.65 -0.41
CA HIS A 20 23.63 7.26 0.92
C HIS A 20 22.26 7.68 1.45
N GLU A 21 21.41 8.26 0.60
CA GLU A 21 20.05 8.65 0.99
C GLU A 21 19.21 7.45 1.41
N ARG A 22 19.33 6.33 0.69
CA ARG A 22 18.67 5.06 1.02
C ARG A 22 19.18 4.47 2.33
N LEU A 23 20.50 4.37 2.50
CA LEU A 23 21.09 3.86 3.75
C LEU A 23 20.71 4.74 4.95
N ASP A 24 20.73 6.06 4.79
CA ASP A 24 20.34 7.00 5.84
C ASP A 24 18.85 6.91 6.20
N ALA A 25 17.98 6.79 5.20
CA ALA A 25 16.55 6.55 5.43
C ALA A 25 16.34 5.23 6.20
N PHE A 26 16.96 4.14 5.74
CA PHE A 26 16.90 2.83 6.38
C PHE A 26 17.37 2.88 7.84
N CYS A 27 18.48 3.57 8.12
CA CYS A 27 18.98 3.72 9.49
C CYS A 27 18.08 4.60 10.36
N ARG A 28 17.46 5.66 9.83
CA ARG A 28 16.51 6.50 10.57
C ARG A 28 15.22 5.76 10.92
N GLU A 29 14.81 4.81 10.09
CA GLU A 29 13.60 4.01 10.28
C GLU A 29 13.84 2.75 11.12
N SER A 30 15.10 2.31 11.24
CA SER A 30 15.47 1.14 12.02
C SER A 30 15.54 1.43 13.53
N ARG A 31 14.94 0.55 14.33
CA ARG A 31 15.04 0.59 15.81
C ARG A 31 16.31 -0.09 16.34
N TYR A 32 17.02 -0.84 15.49
CA TYR A 32 18.17 -1.66 15.89
C TYR A 32 19.45 -1.34 15.13
N LEU A 33 19.45 -0.38 14.21
CA LEU A 33 20.61 -0.06 13.38
C LEU A 33 20.86 1.45 13.39
N THR A 34 22.11 1.84 13.63
CA THR A 34 22.58 3.21 13.43
C THR A 34 23.78 3.21 12.50
N CYS A 35 23.96 4.27 11.72
CA CYS A 35 25.11 4.44 10.83
C CYS A 35 25.88 5.69 11.21
N GLU A 36 27.20 5.55 11.33
CA GLU A 36 28.16 6.63 11.48
C GLU A 36 29.03 6.70 10.22
N VAL A 37 29.31 7.92 9.75
CA VAL A 37 30.25 8.16 8.66
C VAL A 37 31.65 8.29 9.23
N LEU A 38 32.58 7.46 8.77
CA LEU A 38 33.97 7.45 9.24
C LEU A 38 34.87 8.40 8.45
N ASP A 39 34.56 8.68 7.17
CA ASP A 39 35.33 9.59 6.34
C ASP A 39 34.55 10.86 5.97
N GLN A 40 34.84 11.96 6.66
CA GLN A 40 34.25 13.27 6.35
C GLN A 40 35.07 14.07 5.32
N GLN A 41 36.21 13.51 4.87
CA GLN A 41 37.09 14.17 3.89
C GLN A 41 36.44 14.28 2.51
N TYR A 42 35.54 13.37 2.17
CA TYR A 42 34.87 13.32 0.88
C TYR A 42 33.44 13.85 0.99
N ARG A 43 33.03 14.63 -0.03
CA ARG A 43 31.64 15.07 -0.15
C ARG A 43 30.65 13.90 -0.22
N LEU A 44 31.08 12.81 -0.85
CA LEU A 44 30.42 11.51 -0.82
C LEU A 44 31.28 10.55 0.01
N PRO A 45 30.93 10.33 1.29
CA PRO A 45 31.58 9.36 2.15
C PRO A 45 31.71 7.99 1.50
N ARG A 46 32.77 7.26 1.84
CA ARG A 46 33.04 5.91 1.33
C ARG A 46 33.28 4.91 2.45
N ASP A 47 33.24 5.36 3.70
CA ASP A 47 33.52 4.52 4.84
C ASP A 47 32.50 4.76 5.95
N PHE A 48 31.81 3.68 6.34
CA PHE A 48 30.67 3.72 7.24
C PHE A 48 30.85 2.71 8.35
N LEU A 49 30.43 3.08 9.56
CA LEU A 49 30.32 2.17 10.69
C LEU A 49 28.84 1.97 11.03
N LEU A 50 28.35 0.77 10.76
CA LEU A 50 27.00 0.35 11.12
C LEU A 50 27.06 -0.31 12.49
N THR A 51 26.25 0.18 13.43
CA THR A 51 26.09 -0.41 14.76
C THR A 51 24.70 -1.04 14.88
N TYR A 52 24.67 -2.36 15.00
CA TYR A 52 23.47 -3.17 15.23
C TYR A 52 23.27 -3.40 16.73
N ARG A 53 22.05 -3.20 17.22
CA ARG A 53 21.57 -3.50 18.57
C ARG A 53 20.57 -4.64 18.51
N LEU A 54 21.08 -5.84 18.28
CA LEU A 54 20.30 -7.06 18.16
C LEU A 54 21.08 -8.24 18.73
N ARG A 55 20.38 -9.28 19.17
CA ARG A 55 21.01 -10.48 19.69
C ARG A 55 21.60 -11.33 18.57
N SER A 56 22.86 -11.73 18.73
CA SER A 56 23.58 -12.68 17.89
C SER A 56 24.43 -13.61 18.76
N ILE A 57 25.06 -14.61 18.14
CA ILE A 57 26.00 -15.51 18.79
C ILE A 57 27.40 -14.92 18.63
N VAL A 58 28.10 -14.73 19.74
CA VAL A 58 29.46 -14.14 19.77
C VAL A 58 30.55 -15.16 20.03
N GLY A 59 30.18 -16.36 20.44
CA GLY A 59 31.08 -17.47 20.70
C GLY A 59 30.32 -18.72 21.11
N ILE A 60 31.05 -19.79 21.37
CA ILE A 60 30.52 -21.09 21.80
C ILE A 60 31.20 -21.49 23.11
N GLY A 61 30.43 -21.93 24.10
CA GLY A 61 30.91 -22.44 25.38
C GLY A 61 31.53 -23.84 25.26
N GLU A 62 32.14 -24.32 26.35
CA GLU A 62 32.79 -25.64 26.38
C GLU A 62 31.82 -26.79 26.08
N ASP A 63 30.54 -26.63 26.46
CA ASP A 63 29.44 -27.57 26.23
C ASP A 63 28.73 -27.40 24.88
N GLN A 64 29.33 -26.64 23.96
CA GLN A 64 28.77 -26.24 22.66
C GLN A 64 27.56 -25.30 22.73
N SER A 65 27.17 -24.81 23.92
CA SER A 65 26.10 -23.82 24.04
C SER A 65 26.49 -22.47 23.43
N PRO A 66 25.55 -21.74 22.81
CA PRO A 66 25.84 -20.43 22.25
C PRO A 66 26.04 -19.37 23.34
N VAL A 67 27.09 -18.56 23.19
CA VAL A 67 27.31 -17.33 23.96
C VAL A 67 26.72 -16.17 23.16
N TYR A 68 25.84 -15.38 23.77
CA TYR A 68 25.13 -14.30 23.09
C TYR A 68 25.73 -12.92 23.34
N GLY A 69 25.58 -12.04 22.36
CA GLY A 69 25.88 -10.60 22.47
C GLY A 69 24.83 -9.77 21.75
N ASP A 70 24.57 -8.56 22.25
CA ASP A 70 23.44 -7.73 21.84
C ASP A 70 23.84 -6.47 21.04
N GLN A 71 25.14 -6.26 20.82
CA GLN A 71 25.66 -5.13 20.06
C GLN A 71 26.76 -5.57 19.10
N HIS A 72 26.63 -5.22 17.83
CA HIS A 72 27.53 -5.63 16.76
C HIS A 72 27.89 -4.44 15.87
N GLN A 73 29.14 -4.37 15.43
CA GLN A 73 29.62 -3.26 14.60
C GLN A 73 30.23 -3.78 13.31
N VAL A 74 29.84 -3.17 12.19
CA VAL A 74 30.28 -3.56 10.84
C VAL A 74 30.76 -2.33 10.11
N ARG A 75 31.99 -2.39 9.60
CA ARG A 75 32.55 -1.38 8.71
C ARG A 75 32.19 -1.73 7.26
N ILE A 76 31.62 -0.77 6.55
CA ILE A 76 31.37 -0.84 5.11
C ILE A 76 32.31 0.14 4.43
N THR A 77 33.14 -0.36 3.50
CA THR A 77 34.10 0.46 2.74
C THR A 77 33.86 0.32 1.23
N LEU A 78 33.74 1.46 0.55
CA LEU A 78 33.46 1.56 -0.87
C LEU A 78 34.73 1.90 -1.65
N SER A 79 35.08 1.07 -2.64
CA SER A 79 36.21 1.38 -3.54
C SER A 79 35.85 2.54 -4.47
N ALA A 80 36.87 3.18 -5.04
CA ALA A 80 36.70 4.23 -6.07
C ALA A 80 35.79 3.81 -7.25
N LYS A 81 35.63 2.49 -7.48
CA LYS A 81 34.84 1.92 -8.56
C LYS A 81 33.44 1.46 -8.16
N TYR A 82 33.05 1.55 -6.89
CA TYR A 82 31.68 1.26 -6.48
C TYR A 82 30.67 2.10 -7.30
N PRO A 83 29.57 1.52 -7.82
CA PRO A 83 29.05 0.17 -7.57
C PRO A 83 29.53 -0.93 -8.55
N LEU A 84 30.47 -0.65 -9.46
CA LEU A 84 31.01 -1.68 -10.36
C LEU A 84 31.77 -2.77 -9.59
N GLU A 85 32.42 -2.38 -8.49
CA GLU A 85 32.96 -3.30 -7.49
C GLU A 85 32.05 -3.30 -6.26
N PRO A 86 31.78 -4.46 -5.65
CA PRO A 86 30.91 -4.54 -4.47
C PRO A 86 31.52 -3.86 -3.26
N ALA A 87 30.67 -3.40 -2.34
CA ALA A 87 31.12 -2.88 -1.06
C ALA A 87 31.84 -3.96 -0.25
N ARG A 88 32.92 -3.58 0.43
CA ARG A 88 33.61 -4.47 1.36
C ARG A 88 32.99 -4.33 2.74
N CYS A 89 32.62 -5.45 3.34
CA CYS A 89 32.02 -5.50 4.67
C CYS A 89 32.95 -6.24 5.63
N ALA A 90 33.29 -5.59 6.74
CA ALA A 90 34.14 -6.15 7.79
C ALA A 90 33.47 -5.97 9.15
N LEU A 91 33.09 -7.05 9.80
CA LEU A 91 32.64 -7.05 11.18
C LEU A 91 33.83 -6.70 12.10
N VAL A 92 33.64 -5.72 12.97
CA VAL A 92 34.66 -5.25 13.92
C VAL A 92 34.37 -5.66 15.36
N SER A 93 33.17 -6.17 15.64
CA SER A 93 32.81 -6.78 16.93
C SER A 93 32.92 -8.32 16.86
N PRO A 94 33.03 -9.01 18.01
CA PRO A 94 32.98 -10.47 18.02
C PRO A 94 31.64 -11.01 17.47
N VAL A 95 31.72 -12.02 16.61
CA VAL A 95 30.58 -12.86 16.23
C VAL A 95 31.08 -14.28 15.99
N TRP A 96 30.21 -15.25 16.22
CA TRP A 96 30.32 -16.60 15.71
C TRP A 96 29.29 -16.74 14.60
N HIS A 97 29.69 -16.95 13.34
CA HIS A 97 28.75 -17.07 12.22
C HIS A 97 29.40 -17.75 10.99
N PRO A 98 28.72 -18.65 10.26
CA PRO A 98 29.29 -19.35 9.09
C PRO A 98 29.83 -18.43 7.99
N ASN A 99 29.15 -17.32 7.73
CA ASN A 99 29.52 -16.34 6.70
C ASN A 99 30.45 -15.21 7.19
N ILE A 100 30.96 -15.28 8.42
CA ILE A 100 31.80 -14.21 8.98
C ILE A 100 33.10 -14.82 9.53
N GLN A 101 34.22 -14.40 8.95
CA GLN A 101 35.53 -14.90 9.33
C GLN A 101 35.90 -14.45 10.74
N SER A 102 36.14 -15.40 11.65
CA SER A 102 36.44 -15.10 13.06
C SER A 102 37.94 -14.96 13.36
N GLY A 103 38.84 -15.29 12.43
CA GLY A 103 40.28 -15.22 12.65
C GLY A 103 41.14 -15.07 11.39
N GLY A 104 42.47 -15.00 11.59
CA GLY A 104 43.44 -14.89 10.50
C GLY A 104 43.48 -13.52 9.81
N SER A 105 44.15 -13.45 8.64
CA SER A 105 44.33 -12.21 7.87
C SER A 105 43.04 -11.63 7.28
N LEU A 106 41.96 -12.42 7.27
CA LEU A 106 40.64 -12.03 6.76
C LEU A 106 39.63 -11.83 7.91
N HIS A 107 40.10 -11.67 9.16
CA HIS A 107 39.24 -11.45 10.32
C HIS A 107 38.18 -10.36 10.05
N GLY A 108 36.93 -10.68 10.39
CA GLY A 108 35.78 -9.81 10.20
C GLY A 108 35.17 -9.86 8.80
N ARG A 109 35.81 -10.47 7.79
CA ARG A 109 35.25 -10.51 6.43
C ARG A 109 33.85 -11.11 6.44
N VAL A 110 32.89 -10.38 5.87
CA VAL A 110 31.49 -10.80 5.73
C VAL A 110 31.23 -11.24 4.30
N GLN A 111 30.79 -12.49 4.13
CA GLN A 111 30.30 -13.00 2.86
C GLN A 111 28.78 -12.85 2.80
N LEU A 112 28.32 -11.92 1.96
CA LEU A 112 26.89 -11.63 1.85
C LEU A 112 26.13 -12.72 1.08
N ALA A 113 26.70 -13.25 -0.01
CA ALA A 113 26.06 -14.33 -0.75
C ALA A 113 25.93 -15.60 0.12
N VAL A 114 24.72 -16.15 0.18
CA VAL A 114 24.43 -17.45 0.85
C VAL A 114 23.96 -18.51 -0.15
N SER A 115 23.91 -18.15 -1.44
CA SER A 115 23.39 -18.91 -2.59
C SER A 115 24.08 -18.40 -3.87
N ASP A 116 23.68 -18.90 -5.05
CA ASP A 116 24.23 -18.52 -6.37
C ASP A 116 23.77 -17.12 -6.89
N GLU A 117 23.34 -16.23 -5.99
CA GLU A 117 22.81 -14.91 -6.35
C GLU A 117 23.90 -13.94 -6.84
N PRO A 118 23.61 -13.11 -7.88
CA PRO A 118 24.53 -12.08 -8.35
C PRO A 118 24.78 -10.99 -7.30
N GLY A 119 26.07 -10.72 -7.03
CA GLY A 119 26.55 -10.01 -5.84
C GLY A 119 26.70 -8.49 -5.93
N VAL A 120 25.76 -7.79 -6.57
CA VAL A 120 25.73 -6.31 -6.55
C VAL A 120 24.47 -5.84 -5.85
N TRP A 121 24.61 -5.46 -4.58
CA TRP A 121 23.53 -4.99 -3.72
C TRP A 121 23.70 -3.49 -3.43
N SER A 122 22.59 -2.79 -3.20
CA SER A 122 22.64 -1.43 -2.64
C SER A 122 23.16 -1.43 -1.20
N LEU A 123 23.62 -0.28 -0.69
CA LEU A 123 24.08 -0.15 0.70
C LEU A 123 22.98 -0.51 1.71
N GLU A 124 21.74 -0.16 1.40
CA GLU A 124 20.56 -0.54 2.17
C GLU A 124 20.37 -2.06 2.21
N GLN A 125 20.40 -2.73 1.04
CA GLN A 125 20.29 -4.18 0.95
C GLN A 125 21.45 -4.90 1.66
N ILE A 126 22.65 -4.33 1.59
CA ILE A 126 23.82 -4.83 2.33
C ILE A 126 23.56 -4.75 3.83
N ALA A 127 23.10 -3.60 4.33
CA ALA A 127 22.78 -3.40 5.75
C ALA A 127 21.68 -4.35 6.24
N GLU A 128 20.61 -4.51 5.46
CA GLU A 128 19.54 -5.45 5.78
C GLU A 128 20.04 -6.89 5.85
N ARG A 129 20.77 -7.35 4.83
CA ARG A 129 21.33 -8.71 4.75
C ARG A 129 22.29 -9.00 5.90
N ILE A 130 23.14 -8.05 6.30
CA ILE A 130 24.00 -8.20 7.47
C ILE A 130 23.16 -8.37 8.75
N GLY A 131 22.07 -7.61 8.90
CA GLY A 131 21.14 -7.78 10.02
C GLY A 131 20.47 -9.16 10.05
N ASP A 132 20.19 -9.76 8.90
CA ASP A 132 19.65 -11.12 8.79
C ASP A 132 20.70 -12.20 9.08
N LEU A 133 21.95 -12.02 8.61
CA LEU A 133 23.08 -12.89 8.98
C LEU A 133 23.29 -12.88 10.50
N LEU A 134 23.39 -11.70 11.12
CA LEU A 134 23.59 -11.58 12.57
C LEU A 134 22.46 -12.23 13.37
N ARG A 135 21.22 -12.22 12.87
CA ARG A 135 20.08 -12.90 13.52
C ARG A 135 19.95 -14.39 13.17
N TYR A 136 20.88 -14.94 12.39
CA TYR A 136 20.83 -16.30 11.86
C TYR A 136 19.57 -16.60 11.04
N ARG A 137 18.93 -15.58 10.45
CA ARG A 137 17.77 -15.77 9.55
C ARG A 137 18.19 -16.28 8.18
N MET A 138 19.44 -16.04 7.83
CA MET A 138 20.09 -16.59 6.65
C MET A 138 21.54 -16.90 6.99
N TYR A 139 22.07 -17.96 6.41
CA TYR A 139 23.47 -18.35 6.52
C TYR A 139 23.76 -19.45 5.49
N GLN A 140 25.03 -19.66 5.21
CA GLN A 140 25.53 -20.75 4.39
C GLN A 140 26.45 -21.61 5.24
N ALA A 141 25.95 -22.78 5.65
CA ALA A 141 26.69 -23.73 6.47
C ALA A 141 27.12 -24.98 5.68
N GLU A 142 26.62 -25.13 4.44
CA GLU A 142 26.96 -26.25 3.58
C GLU A 142 28.36 -26.11 3.01
N ASP A 143 29.05 -27.24 2.84
CA ASP A 143 30.38 -27.30 2.23
C ASP A 143 30.28 -27.27 0.70
N ARG A 144 29.67 -26.20 0.18
CA ARG A 144 29.47 -25.94 -1.24
C ARG A 144 29.60 -24.45 -1.53
N PRO A 145 29.95 -24.06 -2.77
CA PRO A 145 29.94 -22.65 -3.17
C PRO A 145 28.58 -21.95 -2.91
N PRO A 146 28.58 -20.68 -2.46
CA PRO A 146 29.73 -19.99 -1.85
C PRO A 146 30.15 -20.71 -0.55
N PHE A 147 31.43 -21.04 -0.40
CA PHE A 147 31.89 -21.76 0.80
C PHE A 147 31.83 -20.87 2.05
N PRO A 148 31.51 -21.43 3.22
CA PRO A 148 31.46 -20.68 4.47
C PRO A 148 32.82 -20.04 4.80
N GLU A 149 32.81 -18.76 5.16
CA GLU A 149 34.01 -18.06 5.64
C GLU A 149 34.54 -18.66 6.96
N ASN A 150 33.67 -19.25 7.77
CA ASN A 150 34.00 -19.87 9.05
C ASN A 150 33.54 -21.33 9.09
N ALA A 151 34.45 -22.24 8.74
CA ALA A 151 34.19 -23.68 8.73
C ALA A 151 33.80 -24.25 10.10
N ALA A 152 34.34 -23.70 11.20
CA ALA A 152 34.00 -24.16 12.56
C ALA A 152 32.57 -23.76 12.92
N ALA A 153 32.17 -22.52 12.62
CA ALA A 153 30.79 -22.08 12.82
C ALA A 153 29.82 -22.85 11.91
N ALA A 154 30.18 -23.08 10.64
CA ALA A 154 29.38 -23.88 9.71
C ALA A 154 29.19 -25.33 10.19
N LYS A 155 30.25 -25.96 10.71
CA LYS A 155 30.18 -27.28 11.33
C LYS A 155 29.26 -27.29 12.55
N TRP A 156 29.42 -26.31 13.45
CA TRP A 156 28.57 -26.18 14.64
C TRP A 156 27.09 -25.99 14.27
N VAL A 157 26.78 -25.21 13.24
CA VAL A 157 25.42 -25.05 12.72
C VAL A 157 24.82 -26.39 12.33
N ARG A 158 25.52 -27.16 11.47
CA ARG A 158 25.02 -28.44 10.94
C ARG A 158 24.93 -29.55 11.99
N GLU A 159 25.94 -29.65 12.86
CA GLU A 159 26.07 -30.80 13.78
C GLU A 159 25.43 -30.56 15.15
N TYR A 160 25.24 -29.31 15.56
CA TYR A 160 24.77 -28.98 16.91
C TYR A 160 23.54 -28.08 16.91
N ALA A 161 23.61 -26.92 16.25
CA ALA A 161 22.61 -25.86 16.43
C ALA A 161 21.27 -26.18 15.74
N GLU A 162 21.28 -26.61 14.48
CA GLU A 162 20.06 -27.00 13.76
C GLU A 162 19.41 -28.27 14.34
N PRO A 163 20.16 -29.37 14.62
CA PRO A 163 19.56 -30.57 15.21
C PRO A 163 18.90 -30.34 16.57
N LYS A 164 19.40 -29.38 17.35
CA LYS A 164 18.82 -28.98 18.64
C LYS A 164 17.76 -27.90 18.54
N GLY A 165 17.47 -27.41 17.33
CA GLY A 165 16.51 -26.35 17.09
C GLY A 165 16.90 -25.03 17.76
N LEU A 166 18.20 -24.74 17.86
CA LEU A 166 18.72 -23.46 18.40
C LEU A 166 18.71 -22.35 17.36
N ILE A 167 18.73 -22.72 16.09
CA ILE A 167 18.61 -21.83 14.92
C ILE A 167 17.85 -22.54 13.82
N ALA A 168 17.21 -21.79 12.93
CA ALA A 168 16.67 -22.33 11.69
C ALA A 168 16.65 -21.26 10.58
N PRO A 169 16.93 -21.63 9.32
CA PRO A 169 16.85 -20.70 8.19
C PRO A 169 15.45 -20.08 8.11
N GLY A 170 15.38 -18.77 7.85
CA GLY A 170 14.16 -17.97 7.85
C GLY A 170 13.58 -17.66 9.24
N LYS A 171 13.90 -18.43 10.29
CA LYS A 171 13.39 -18.22 11.66
C LYS A 171 14.38 -17.46 12.55
N GLY A 172 15.68 -17.65 12.37
CA GLY A 172 16.71 -17.04 13.21
C GLY A 172 17.04 -17.87 14.45
N LEU A 173 17.48 -17.20 15.52
CA LEU A 173 17.74 -17.80 16.84
C LEU A 173 16.44 -18.33 17.47
N VAL A 174 16.41 -19.60 17.87
CA VAL A 174 15.26 -20.32 18.43
C VAL A 174 15.63 -20.80 19.83
N GLY A 175 14.95 -20.26 20.86
CA GLY A 175 15.15 -20.64 22.27
C GLY A 175 16.09 -19.72 23.06
N GLN A 176 15.58 -19.22 24.19
CA GLN A 176 16.26 -18.45 25.26
C GLN A 176 17.01 -17.16 24.87
N VAL A 177 16.47 -16.42 23.90
CA VAL A 177 16.50 -14.96 23.98
C VAL A 177 15.35 -14.53 24.88
N ALA A 178 15.59 -13.56 25.77
CA ALA A 178 14.54 -12.93 26.56
C ALA A 178 13.34 -12.70 25.65
N SER A 179 12.26 -13.41 25.96
CA SER A 179 11.02 -13.42 25.23
C SER A 179 10.47 -12.00 25.15
N LEU A 180 10.72 -11.31 24.04
CA LEU A 180 9.56 -10.82 23.32
C LEU A 180 8.87 -12.10 22.84
N PRO A 181 7.62 -12.32 23.25
CA PRO A 181 6.98 -13.63 23.22
C PRO A 181 7.11 -14.25 21.83
N SER A 182 7.40 -15.55 21.81
CA SER A 182 7.02 -16.36 20.67
C SER A 182 5.48 -16.32 20.62
N THR A 183 4.94 -15.39 19.85
CA THR A 183 3.58 -15.55 19.35
C THR A 183 3.67 -16.73 18.38
N GLY A 184 3.33 -17.93 18.83
CA GLY A 184 2.85 -18.93 17.89
C GLY A 184 1.77 -18.25 17.07
N ASN A 185 1.93 -18.19 15.74
CA ASN A 185 1.03 -17.57 14.77
C ASN A 185 -0.06 -16.70 15.44
N ARG A 186 0.28 -15.57 16.04
CA ARG A 186 -0.70 -14.75 16.75
C ARG A 186 -0.90 -13.49 15.94
N MET A 187 -2.14 -13.22 15.57
CA MET A 187 -2.53 -11.92 15.05
C MET A 187 -3.02 -11.09 16.24
N ASP A 188 -2.24 -10.10 16.62
CA ASP A 188 -2.56 -9.22 17.75
C ASP A 188 -3.45 -8.09 17.27
N LEU A 189 -4.60 -7.90 17.92
CA LEU A 189 -5.49 -6.78 17.64
C LEU A 189 -4.87 -5.48 18.18
N TYR A 190 -4.62 -4.52 17.29
CA TYR A 190 -4.06 -3.21 17.63
C TYR A 190 -5.14 -2.13 17.77
N SER A 191 -6.14 -2.17 16.90
CA SER A 191 -7.27 -1.27 16.89
C SER A 191 -8.45 -1.90 16.18
N GLU A 192 -9.65 -1.42 16.49
CA GLU A 192 -10.89 -1.88 15.87
C GLU A 192 -11.82 -0.68 15.71
N ILE A 193 -12.58 -0.64 14.61
CA ILE A 193 -13.75 0.20 14.47
C ILE A 193 -14.95 -0.72 14.31
N ALA A 194 -15.86 -0.70 15.28
CA ALA A 194 -17.13 -1.40 15.23
C ALA A 194 -18.23 -0.41 14.82
N LEU A 195 -19.07 -0.81 13.88
CA LEU A 195 -20.25 -0.07 13.43
C LEU A 195 -21.51 -0.54 14.17
N GLU A 196 -22.55 0.28 14.19
CA GLU A 196 -23.81 -0.02 14.89
C GLU A 196 -24.51 -1.29 14.36
N ASN A 197 -24.30 -1.62 13.09
CA ASN A 197 -24.83 -2.83 12.46
C ASN A 197 -24.03 -4.11 12.80
N GLY A 198 -23.11 -4.04 13.77
CA GLY A 198 -22.30 -5.17 14.24
C GLY A 198 -21.10 -5.51 13.36
N ARG A 199 -20.90 -4.79 12.25
CA ARG A 199 -19.77 -4.99 11.35
C ARG A 199 -18.54 -4.24 11.85
N LYS A 200 -17.36 -4.72 11.47
CA LYS A 200 -16.12 -4.17 12.04
C LYS A 200 -14.94 -4.18 11.07
N ILE A 201 -14.06 -3.20 11.29
CA ILE A 201 -12.72 -3.12 10.69
C ILE A 201 -11.72 -3.36 11.80
N GLN A 202 -10.79 -4.28 11.60
CA GLN A 202 -9.73 -4.59 12.56
C GLN A 202 -8.36 -4.26 11.96
N LEU A 203 -7.53 -3.57 12.73
CA LEU A 203 -6.10 -3.44 12.47
C LEU A 203 -5.35 -4.45 13.33
N LEU A 204 -4.65 -5.37 12.68
CA LEU A 204 -3.93 -6.46 13.34
C LEU A 204 -2.43 -6.39 13.05
N PHE A 205 -1.63 -6.81 14.02
CA PHE A 205 -0.21 -7.09 13.82
C PHE A 205 -0.02 -8.60 13.65
N GLY A 206 0.52 -9.04 12.52
CA GLY A 206 0.69 -10.47 12.25
C GLY A 206 1.15 -10.79 10.84
N ASP A 207 1.13 -12.08 10.49
CA ASP A 207 1.57 -12.59 9.19
C ASP A 207 0.40 -13.22 8.43
N LEU A 208 0.02 -12.62 7.30
CA LEU A 208 -1.06 -13.09 6.44
C LEU A 208 -0.73 -14.42 5.73
N ALA A 209 0.53 -14.86 5.72
CA ALA A 209 0.86 -16.21 5.23
C ALA A 209 0.55 -17.30 6.27
N HIS A 210 0.34 -16.94 7.54
CA HIS A 210 0.11 -17.84 8.66
C HIS A 210 -1.12 -17.40 9.46
N ILE A 211 -2.27 -17.28 8.79
CA ILE A 211 -3.53 -16.89 9.43
C ILE A 211 -3.94 -17.97 10.45
N PRO A 212 -4.19 -17.62 11.72
CA PRO A 212 -4.70 -18.56 12.73
C PRO A 212 -6.16 -18.94 12.47
N GLU A 213 -6.63 -20.06 13.02
CA GLU A 213 -8.00 -20.54 12.83
C GLU A 213 -9.03 -19.51 13.30
N GLU A 214 -8.77 -18.86 14.45
CA GLU A 214 -9.64 -17.81 14.99
C GLU A 214 -9.73 -16.55 14.11
N HIS A 215 -8.81 -16.40 13.15
CA HIS A 215 -8.77 -15.28 12.20
C HIS A 215 -9.05 -15.71 10.76
N GLU A 216 -9.61 -16.90 10.54
CA GLU A 216 -10.01 -17.38 9.22
C GLU A 216 -10.72 -16.32 8.38
N VAL A 217 -10.50 -16.39 7.07
CA VAL A 217 -11.08 -15.45 6.10
C VAL A 217 -11.60 -16.14 4.87
N ASP A 218 -12.72 -15.63 4.36
CA ASP A 218 -13.31 -16.06 3.10
C ASP A 218 -12.47 -15.55 1.93
N LEU A 219 -11.85 -14.38 2.09
CA LEU A 219 -11.02 -13.74 1.09
C LEU A 219 -9.74 -13.12 1.66
N LEU A 220 -8.60 -13.53 1.11
CA LEU A 220 -7.32 -12.84 1.29
C LEU A 220 -7.04 -11.94 0.08
N VAL A 221 -6.91 -10.63 0.30
CA VAL A 221 -6.46 -9.70 -0.73
C VAL A 221 -4.93 -9.54 -0.64
N LEU A 222 -4.27 -9.51 -1.79
CA LEU A 222 -2.86 -9.14 -1.93
C LEU A 222 -2.67 -8.19 -3.11
N SER A 223 -1.49 -7.58 -3.24
CA SER A 223 -1.13 -6.80 -4.43
C SER A 223 0.12 -7.33 -5.13
N ALA A 224 0.18 -7.12 -6.43
CA ALA A 224 1.27 -7.52 -7.30
C ALA A 224 1.56 -6.42 -8.34
N PHE A 225 2.74 -6.48 -8.96
CA PHE A 225 2.95 -5.80 -10.24
C PHE A 225 2.12 -6.53 -11.32
N SER A 226 1.68 -5.81 -12.35
CA SER A 226 0.81 -6.38 -13.39
C SER A 226 1.44 -7.62 -14.03
N ASP A 227 0.74 -8.75 -13.97
CA ASP A 227 1.19 -10.07 -14.45
C ASP A 227 2.51 -10.59 -13.85
N ASP A 228 3.03 -10.00 -12.76
CA ASP A 228 4.25 -10.45 -12.09
C ASP A 228 3.97 -10.99 -10.69
N TYR A 229 4.07 -12.32 -10.59
CA TYR A 229 3.87 -13.10 -9.38
C TYR A 229 5.14 -13.82 -8.94
N ILE A 230 6.32 -13.30 -9.30
CA ILE A 230 7.59 -13.92 -8.90
C ILE A 230 7.70 -13.91 -7.35
N PRO A 231 7.87 -15.08 -6.70
CA PRO A 231 8.06 -15.16 -5.27
C PRO A 231 9.35 -14.45 -4.83
N THR A 232 9.23 -13.37 -4.05
CA THR A 232 10.39 -12.69 -3.42
C THR A 232 10.48 -13.00 -1.93
N SER A 233 11.63 -12.81 -1.30
CA SER A 233 11.77 -13.01 0.16
C SER A 233 10.94 -11.99 0.96
N THR A 234 10.71 -10.80 0.39
CA THR A 234 10.03 -9.66 1.01
C THR A 234 8.52 -9.65 0.78
N SER A 235 8.00 -10.20 -0.30
CA SER A 235 6.58 -10.14 -0.64
C SER A 235 5.69 -11.14 0.12
N LEU A 236 4.41 -10.80 0.23
CA LEU A 236 3.36 -11.74 0.68
C LEU A 236 3.23 -12.92 -0.30
N ILE A 237 3.40 -12.67 -1.61
CA ILE A 237 3.42 -13.72 -2.65
C ILE A 237 4.48 -14.77 -2.32
N GLY A 238 5.71 -14.35 -2.00
CA GLY A 238 6.75 -15.28 -1.63
C GLY A 238 6.53 -15.96 -0.28
N ALA A 239 5.88 -15.29 0.67
CA ALA A 239 5.48 -15.91 1.94
C ALA A 239 4.42 -17.01 1.73
N LEU A 240 3.41 -16.77 0.90
CA LEU A 240 2.40 -17.76 0.51
C LEU A 240 3.01 -18.93 -0.28
N HIS A 241 3.96 -18.65 -1.18
CA HIS A 241 4.65 -19.69 -1.93
C HIS A 241 5.42 -20.66 -1.02
N ARG A 242 6.05 -20.15 0.05
CA ARG A 242 6.71 -21.01 1.07
C ARG A 242 5.72 -21.90 1.84
N GLN A 243 4.44 -21.54 1.87
CA GLN A 243 3.36 -22.37 2.42
C GLN A 243 2.68 -23.27 1.38
N GLY A 244 3.21 -23.32 0.15
CA GLY A 244 2.67 -24.14 -0.92
C GLY A 244 1.43 -23.55 -1.60
N ILE A 245 1.24 -22.22 -1.54
CA ILE A 245 0.21 -21.50 -2.30
C ILE A 245 0.93 -20.68 -3.39
N SER A 246 0.83 -21.13 -4.65
CA SER A 246 1.45 -20.44 -5.79
C SER A 246 0.49 -19.43 -6.41
N VAL A 247 0.72 -18.14 -6.16
CA VAL A 247 -0.10 -17.06 -6.75
C VAL A 247 -0.04 -17.08 -8.28
N ARG A 248 1.11 -17.45 -8.87
CA ARG A 248 1.23 -17.65 -10.33
C ARG A 248 0.27 -18.70 -10.86
N GLN A 249 0.19 -19.87 -10.22
CA GLN A 249 -0.73 -20.94 -10.64
C GLN A 249 -2.19 -20.50 -10.46
N LEU A 250 -2.50 -19.78 -9.38
CA LEU A 250 -3.83 -19.23 -9.15
C LEU A 250 -4.21 -18.17 -10.19
N ALA A 251 -3.24 -17.38 -10.66
CA ALA A 251 -3.46 -16.39 -11.72
C ALA A 251 -3.69 -17.05 -13.09
N GLU A 252 -3.00 -18.16 -13.38
CA GLU A 252 -3.18 -18.96 -14.59
C GLU A 252 -4.55 -19.69 -14.60
N ASP A 253 -5.02 -20.17 -13.44
CA ASP A 253 -6.31 -20.85 -13.26
C ASP A 253 -7.31 -20.06 -12.37
N LYS A 254 -7.41 -18.76 -12.65
CA LYS A 254 -8.32 -17.85 -11.93
C LYS A 254 -9.79 -18.15 -12.23
N GLU A 255 -10.65 -17.90 -11.26
CA GLU A 255 -12.10 -18.01 -11.45
C GLU A 255 -12.67 -16.81 -12.21
N ALA A 256 -12.16 -15.61 -11.93
CA ALA A 256 -12.56 -14.40 -12.63
C ALA A 256 -11.37 -13.47 -12.89
N ASP A 257 -11.28 -12.97 -14.12
CA ASP A 257 -10.33 -11.92 -14.50
C ASP A 257 -11.07 -10.60 -14.62
N LEU A 258 -10.83 -9.70 -13.67
CA LEU A 258 -11.47 -8.40 -13.60
C LEU A 258 -10.45 -7.25 -13.67
N ARG A 259 -9.28 -7.51 -14.25
CA ARG A 259 -8.17 -6.55 -14.26
C ARG A 259 -8.46 -5.33 -15.13
N THR A 260 -9.33 -5.48 -16.14
CA THR A 260 -9.77 -4.37 -16.99
C THR A 260 -10.58 -3.34 -16.19
N PRO A 261 -11.70 -3.69 -15.55
CA PRO A 261 -12.49 -2.74 -14.76
C PRO A 261 -11.87 -2.42 -13.41
N PHE A 262 -11.38 -3.42 -12.66
CA PHE A 262 -11.05 -3.24 -11.24
C PHE A 262 -9.58 -3.40 -10.88
N ARG A 263 -8.71 -3.68 -11.86
CA ARG A 263 -7.31 -4.08 -11.60
C ARG A 263 -7.20 -5.29 -10.67
N CYS A 264 -8.23 -6.13 -10.60
CA CYS A 264 -8.26 -7.29 -9.72
C CYS A 264 -8.48 -8.59 -10.50
N TRP A 265 -7.99 -9.72 -10.00
CA TRP A 265 -8.50 -11.04 -10.38
C TRP A 265 -8.75 -11.88 -9.14
N LEU A 266 -9.67 -12.84 -9.25
CA LEU A 266 -10.13 -13.70 -8.17
C LEU A 266 -9.77 -15.16 -8.44
N SER A 267 -9.18 -15.84 -7.46
CA SER A 267 -8.86 -17.26 -7.52
C SER A 267 -10.10 -18.13 -7.30
N LYS A 268 -10.03 -19.38 -7.78
CA LYS A 268 -10.86 -20.48 -7.26
C LYS A 268 -10.59 -20.70 -5.75
N PRO A 269 -11.41 -21.49 -5.04
CA PRO A 269 -11.17 -21.79 -3.64
C PRO A 269 -9.77 -22.40 -3.41
N VAL A 270 -9.06 -21.90 -2.40
CA VAL A 270 -7.70 -22.32 -2.03
C VAL A 270 -7.71 -23.32 -0.86
N GLN A 271 -8.66 -23.18 0.08
CA GLN A 271 -8.88 -24.03 1.26
C GLN A 271 -7.58 -24.45 1.98
N ARG A 272 -6.66 -23.49 2.15
CA ARG A 272 -5.37 -23.70 2.80
C ARG A 272 -5.04 -22.49 3.66
N ASN A 273 -4.38 -22.71 4.80
CA ASN A 273 -4.00 -21.66 5.74
C ASN A 273 -5.18 -20.78 6.21
N HIS A 274 -6.37 -21.37 6.36
CA HIS A 274 -7.60 -20.67 6.73
C HIS A 274 -7.99 -19.53 5.76
N ILE A 275 -7.63 -19.69 4.48
CA ILE A 275 -7.97 -18.80 3.37
C ILE A 275 -8.99 -19.52 2.47
N GLY A 276 -10.16 -18.91 2.30
CA GLY A 276 -11.17 -19.35 1.32
C GLY A 276 -10.70 -19.13 -0.11
N ARG A 277 -10.49 -17.86 -0.51
CA ARG A 277 -10.09 -17.43 -1.85
C ARG A 277 -9.02 -16.32 -1.79
N ILE A 278 -8.34 -16.07 -2.91
CA ILE A 278 -7.38 -14.97 -3.05
C ILE A 278 -7.86 -13.98 -4.11
N LEU A 279 -7.87 -12.70 -3.76
CA LEU A 279 -8.02 -11.59 -4.70
C LEU A 279 -6.66 -10.89 -4.88
N CYS A 280 -6.20 -10.72 -6.09
CA CYS A 280 -4.95 -10.02 -6.38
C CYS A 280 -5.22 -8.70 -7.08
N PHE A 281 -4.73 -7.61 -6.49
CA PHE A 281 -4.82 -6.24 -6.98
C PHE A 281 -3.53 -5.82 -7.72
N GLU A 282 -3.67 -5.39 -8.97
CA GLU A 282 -2.60 -5.12 -9.94
C GLU A 282 -2.74 -3.72 -10.57
N PRO A 283 -2.51 -2.65 -9.80
CA PRO A 283 -2.40 -1.32 -10.38
C PRO A 283 -1.21 -1.28 -11.35
N LYS A 284 -1.36 -0.56 -12.47
CA LYS A 284 -0.25 -0.37 -13.43
C LYS A 284 0.79 0.61 -12.86
N GLU A 285 2.03 0.53 -13.33
CA GLU A 285 3.15 1.36 -12.82
C GLU A 285 2.89 2.88 -12.82
N GLN A 286 2.08 3.38 -13.76
CA GLN A 286 1.77 4.81 -13.88
C GLN A 286 0.48 5.24 -13.14
N GLU A 287 -0.26 4.29 -12.59
CA GLU A 287 -1.52 4.56 -11.89
C GLU A 287 -1.26 4.79 -10.40
N ASP A 288 -2.05 5.68 -9.79
CA ASP A 288 -2.06 5.81 -8.32
C ASP A 288 -2.95 4.72 -7.72
N PRO A 289 -2.40 3.73 -6.98
CA PRO A 289 -3.19 2.69 -6.32
C PRO A 289 -4.22 3.27 -5.36
N GLY A 290 -3.94 4.44 -4.75
CA GLY A 290 -4.86 5.13 -3.84
C GLY A 290 -6.20 5.47 -4.49
N SER A 291 -6.16 5.87 -5.77
CA SER A 291 -7.36 6.19 -6.56
C SER A 291 -8.16 4.96 -7.02
N LEU A 292 -7.56 3.77 -6.91
CA LEU A 292 -8.08 2.49 -7.41
C LEU A 292 -8.53 1.54 -6.30
N ILE A 293 -8.24 1.85 -5.02
CA ILE A 293 -8.52 1.00 -3.86
C ILE A 293 -10.00 0.57 -3.77
N SER A 294 -10.94 1.46 -4.12
CA SER A 294 -12.37 1.11 -4.13
C SER A 294 -12.67 -0.08 -5.06
N GLY A 295 -11.83 -0.29 -6.07
CA GLY A 295 -11.88 -1.41 -6.99
C GLY A 295 -11.74 -2.78 -6.34
N ILE A 296 -10.96 -2.87 -5.26
CA ILE A 296 -10.81 -4.09 -4.48
C ILE A 296 -12.19 -4.56 -4.02
N PHE A 297 -12.92 -3.71 -3.33
CA PHE A 297 -14.25 -4.03 -2.79
C PHE A 297 -15.31 -4.20 -3.87
N GLN A 298 -15.28 -3.37 -4.92
CA GLN A 298 -16.21 -3.48 -6.05
C GLN A 298 -16.08 -4.82 -6.78
N SER A 299 -14.85 -5.30 -6.96
CA SER A 299 -14.58 -6.57 -7.65
C SER A 299 -15.14 -7.79 -6.91
N ILE A 300 -15.41 -7.66 -5.61
CA ILE A 300 -15.95 -8.73 -4.76
C ILE A 300 -17.47 -8.86 -4.93
N MET A 301 -18.17 -7.75 -5.24
CA MET A 301 -19.64 -7.69 -5.26
C MET A 301 -20.34 -8.78 -6.09
N PRO A 302 -19.84 -9.17 -7.28
CA PRO A 302 -20.46 -10.25 -8.06
C PRO A 302 -20.46 -11.62 -7.35
N PHE A 303 -19.54 -11.84 -6.40
CA PHE A 303 -19.32 -13.10 -5.71
C PHE A 303 -19.79 -13.07 -4.26
N ALA A 304 -20.04 -11.88 -3.72
CA ALA A 304 -20.33 -11.65 -2.31
C ALA A 304 -21.62 -12.37 -1.83
N TYR A 305 -22.56 -12.63 -2.74
CA TYR A 305 -23.89 -13.20 -2.45
C TYR A 305 -24.07 -14.66 -2.90
N LEU A 306 -23.00 -15.35 -3.29
CA LEU A 306 -23.05 -16.79 -3.63
C LEU A 306 -23.22 -17.64 -2.35
N ASP A 307 -23.55 -18.93 -2.49
CA ASP A 307 -23.78 -19.83 -1.34
C ASP A 307 -22.58 -19.94 -0.38
N GLU A 308 -21.36 -19.71 -0.88
CA GLU A 308 -20.12 -19.51 -0.12
C GLU A 308 -19.69 -18.03 -0.15
N GLY A 309 -20.61 -17.13 0.20
CA GLY A 309 -20.43 -15.68 0.07
C GLY A 309 -19.26 -15.13 0.91
N ILE A 310 -18.67 -14.03 0.44
CA ILE A 310 -17.51 -13.39 1.07
C ILE A 310 -17.97 -12.42 2.17
N GLN A 311 -17.67 -12.73 3.43
CA GLN A 311 -18.06 -11.90 4.59
C GLN A 311 -16.84 -11.41 5.39
N LYS A 312 -15.83 -12.26 5.55
CA LYS A 312 -14.58 -12.00 6.27
C LYS A 312 -13.44 -11.80 5.27
N ILE A 313 -12.89 -10.58 5.22
CA ILE A 313 -11.81 -10.21 4.31
C ILE A 313 -10.56 -9.91 5.12
N ALA A 314 -9.39 -10.39 4.71
CA ALA A 314 -8.10 -9.93 5.22
C ALA A 314 -7.21 -9.38 4.11
N MET A 315 -6.42 -8.36 4.40
CA MET A 315 -5.50 -7.75 3.44
C MET A 315 -4.32 -7.06 4.12
N PRO A 316 -3.15 -6.95 3.46
CA PRO A 316 -2.10 -6.06 3.91
C PRO A 316 -2.46 -4.61 3.58
N ILE A 317 -1.60 -3.66 3.97
CA ILE A 317 -1.61 -2.33 3.36
C ILE A 317 -1.05 -2.48 1.93
N VAL A 318 -1.95 -2.69 0.97
CA VAL A 318 -1.62 -3.03 -0.43
C VAL A 318 -0.64 -2.04 -1.04
N SER A 319 0.22 -2.50 -1.94
CA SER A 319 1.22 -1.69 -2.68
C SER A 319 2.29 -0.96 -1.85
N THR A 320 2.39 -1.21 -0.54
CA THR A 320 3.41 -0.58 0.34
C THR A 320 4.67 -1.42 0.58
N GLY A 321 4.74 -2.61 -0.01
CA GLY A 321 5.91 -3.50 0.03
C GLY A 321 6.87 -3.17 -1.10
N ASP A 322 7.17 -4.17 -1.95
CA ASP A 322 8.10 -4.03 -3.08
C ASP A 322 7.70 -2.93 -4.09
N GLN A 323 6.43 -2.54 -4.13
CA GLN A 323 5.92 -1.42 -4.96
C GLN A 323 6.24 -0.03 -4.39
N GLY A 324 6.62 0.09 -3.12
CA GLY A 324 7.19 1.31 -2.53
C GLY A 324 6.24 2.49 -2.26
N PHE A 325 4.91 2.31 -2.34
CA PHE A 325 3.98 3.41 -2.06
C PHE A 325 3.90 3.74 -0.55
N ALA A 326 3.58 5.00 -0.24
CA ALA A 326 3.53 5.51 1.12
C ALA A 326 2.43 4.82 1.94
N SER A 327 2.83 4.18 3.05
CA SER A 327 1.95 3.38 3.89
C SER A 327 0.80 4.17 4.51
N ASP A 328 1.08 5.37 5.02
CA ASP A 328 0.08 6.20 5.70
C ASP A 328 -1.03 6.65 4.73
N TYR A 329 -0.64 6.96 3.49
CA TYR A 329 -1.56 7.34 2.41
C TYR A 329 -2.48 6.18 2.01
N LEU A 330 -1.91 5.01 1.68
CA LEU A 330 -2.70 3.86 1.23
C LEU A 330 -3.53 3.26 2.37
N PHE A 331 -3.02 3.26 3.61
CA PHE A 331 -3.82 2.86 4.76
C PHE A 331 -5.05 3.76 4.95
N THR A 332 -4.87 5.08 4.82
CA THR A 332 -5.99 6.04 4.91
C THR A 332 -7.04 5.74 3.84
N LYS A 333 -6.61 5.54 2.58
CA LYS A 333 -7.51 5.23 1.46
C LYS A 333 -8.23 3.88 1.63
N LEU A 334 -7.52 2.85 2.09
CA LEU A 334 -8.11 1.53 2.40
C LEU A 334 -9.15 1.64 3.51
N LEU A 335 -8.85 2.39 4.57
CA LEU A 335 -9.74 2.56 5.71
C LEU A 335 -11.01 3.33 5.32
N GLU A 336 -10.87 4.42 4.54
CA GLU A 336 -11.99 5.18 3.98
C GLU A 336 -12.91 4.28 3.14
N ALA A 337 -12.34 3.52 2.20
CA ALA A 337 -13.12 2.61 1.35
C ALA A 337 -13.78 1.47 2.16
N ALA A 338 -13.07 0.87 3.10
CA ALA A 338 -13.62 -0.17 3.97
C ALA A 338 -14.81 0.33 4.80
N LEU A 339 -14.71 1.55 5.37
CA LEU A 339 -15.80 2.18 6.11
C LEU A 339 -17.01 2.44 5.22
N PHE A 340 -16.78 3.02 4.03
CA PHE A 340 -17.84 3.27 3.06
C PHE A 340 -18.62 1.98 2.76
N TRP A 341 -17.92 0.90 2.41
CA TRP A 341 -18.56 -0.36 2.05
C TRP A 341 -19.29 -1.02 3.22
N LEU A 342 -18.72 -1.04 4.43
CA LEU A 342 -19.37 -1.65 5.59
C LEU A 342 -20.63 -0.90 6.06
N GLN A 343 -20.78 0.38 5.70
CA GLN A 343 -21.99 1.17 5.95
C GLN A 343 -23.12 0.90 4.95
N LYS A 344 -22.85 0.29 3.80
CA LYS A 344 -23.86 -0.06 2.78
C LYS A 344 -24.50 -1.42 3.06
N GLU A 345 -25.61 -1.74 2.39
CA GLU A 345 -26.19 -3.10 2.44
C GLU A 345 -25.37 -4.09 1.60
N VAL A 346 -24.23 -4.53 2.15
CA VAL A 346 -23.34 -5.57 1.59
C VAL A 346 -23.14 -6.71 2.60
N PRO A 347 -22.69 -7.90 2.18
CA PRO A 347 -22.58 -9.04 3.08
C PRO A 347 -21.27 -9.05 3.91
N PHE A 348 -20.36 -8.09 3.70
CA PHE A 348 -19.14 -7.98 4.47
C PHE A 348 -19.45 -7.73 5.95
N THR A 349 -18.93 -8.59 6.83
CA THR A 349 -19.08 -8.47 8.28
C THR A 349 -17.79 -8.00 8.95
N GLU A 350 -16.65 -8.38 8.37
CA GLU A 350 -15.34 -8.15 8.98
C GLU A 350 -14.27 -7.86 7.92
N ILE A 351 -13.57 -6.73 8.06
CA ILE A 351 -12.40 -6.39 7.25
C ILE A 351 -11.18 -6.30 8.17
N LYS A 352 -10.19 -7.16 7.94
CA LYS A 352 -8.93 -7.25 8.68
C LYS A 352 -7.80 -6.63 7.84
N ILE A 353 -7.27 -5.49 8.28
CA ILE A 353 -6.04 -4.92 7.72
C ILE A 353 -4.88 -5.40 8.60
N VAL A 354 -3.95 -6.15 8.03
CA VAL A 354 -2.89 -6.83 8.79
C VAL A 354 -1.52 -6.31 8.36
N GLU A 355 -0.71 -5.89 9.33
CA GLU A 355 0.64 -5.38 9.09
C GLU A 355 1.67 -6.14 9.92
N ARG A 356 2.82 -6.49 9.33
CA ARG A 356 3.89 -7.26 9.98
C ARG A 356 5.02 -6.39 10.52
N HIS A 357 5.07 -5.12 10.12
CA HIS A 357 6.09 -4.17 10.55
C HIS A 357 5.57 -3.27 11.67
N GLN A 358 6.19 -3.36 12.85
CA GLN A 358 5.75 -2.65 14.07
C GLN A 358 5.57 -1.13 13.84
N GLY A 359 6.52 -0.49 13.16
CA GLY A 359 6.45 0.95 12.90
C GLY A 359 5.26 1.35 12.00
N LYS A 360 4.90 0.51 11.02
CA LYS A 360 3.76 0.75 10.12
C LYS A 360 2.44 0.55 10.87
N VAL A 361 2.30 -0.51 11.67
CA VAL A 361 1.07 -0.75 12.45
C VAL A 361 0.85 0.33 13.52
N ASP A 362 1.93 0.84 14.14
CA ASP A 362 1.85 1.94 15.11
C ASP A 362 1.29 3.22 14.45
N ARG A 363 1.74 3.57 13.24
CA ARG A 363 1.22 4.71 12.45
C ARG A 363 -0.22 4.48 11.99
N ALA A 364 -0.50 3.30 11.44
CA ALA A 364 -1.85 2.92 11.02
C ALA A 364 -2.84 3.00 12.20
N ARG A 365 -2.43 2.58 13.39
CA ARG A 365 -3.24 2.71 14.61
C ARG A 365 -3.57 4.17 14.93
N GLN A 366 -2.60 5.08 14.82
CA GLN A 366 -2.83 6.51 15.03
C GLN A 366 -3.84 7.08 14.04
N ILE A 367 -3.72 6.74 12.76
CA ILE A 367 -4.66 7.16 11.71
C ILE A 367 -6.06 6.60 12.01
N MET A 368 -6.17 5.32 12.35
CA MET A 368 -7.45 4.66 12.64
C MET A 368 -8.14 5.27 13.87
N GLU A 369 -7.38 5.62 14.90
CA GLU A 369 -7.92 6.30 16.09
C GLU A 369 -8.42 7.72 15.77
N GLN A 370 -7.70 8.47 14.94
CA GLN A 370 -8.17 9.78 14.46
C GLN A 370 -9.48 9.66 13.68
N VAL A 371 -9.57 8.69 12.76
CA VAL A 371 -10.80 8.41 12.01
C VAL A 371 -11.92 8.02 12.96
N ARG A 372 -11.67 7.13 13.93
CA ARG A 372 -12.64 6.70 14.94
C ARG A 372 -13.21 7.86 15.76
N GLN A 373 -12.36 8.80 16.18
CA GLN A 373 -12.79 10.00 16.92
C GLN A 373 -13.62 10.98 16.07
N ASN A 374 -13.56 10.84 14.75
CA ASN A 374 -14.31 11.63 13.80
C ASN A 374 -15.54 10.91 13.24
N LEU A 375 -15.66 9.59 13.42
CA LEU A 375 -16.88 8.83 13.10
C LEU A 375 -18.05 9.36 13.93
N GLY A 376 -19.16 9.69 13.26
CA GLY A 376 -20.38 10.23 13.89
C GLY A 376 -20.35 11.73 14.18
N LYS A 377 -19.18 12.39 14.10
CA LYS A 377 -19.17 13.85 13.88
C LYS A 377 -19.51 14.02 12.41
N LYS A 378 -20.60 14.73 12.07
CA LYS A 378 -20.85 15.15 10.67
C LYS A 378 -19.60 15.88 10.18
N ILE A 379 -18.71 15.16 9.49
CA ILE A 379 -17.58 15.78 8.82
C ILE A 379 -18.24 16.47 7.63
N ILE A 380 -18.47 17.77 7.77
CA ILE A 380 -18.46 18.65 6.60
C ILE A 380 -17.02 18.57 6.12
N THR A 381 -16.69 17.57 5.29
CA THR A 381 -15.45 17.61 4.52
C THR A 381 -15.57 18.88 3.67
N PRO A 382 -14.56 19.76 3.63
CA PRO A 382 -14.58 20.84 2.65
C PRO A 382 -14.75 20.17 1.28
N PHE A 383 -15.83 20.51 0.58
CA PHE A 383 -16.12 19.95 -0.73
C PHE A 383 -14.85 20.04 -1.62
N SER A 384 -14.48 18.93 -2.25
CA SER A 384 -13.34 18.88 -3.17
C SER A 384 -13.56 19.81 -4.36
N PHE A 385 -14.83 20.02 -4.73
CA PHE A 385 -15.29 20.91 -5.79
C PHE A 385 -16.49 21.75 -5.35
N ASP A 386 -16.54 23.01 -5.76
CA ASP A 386 -17.71 23.87 -5.54
C ASP A 386 -18.86 23.52 -6.51
N TYR A 387 -18.52 23.20 -7.75
CA TYR A 387 -19.51 22.92 -8.79
C TYR A 387 -19.16 21.64 -9.56
N PHE A 388 -20.14 20.76 -9.72
CA PHE A 388 -20.13 19.67 -10.70
C PHE A 388 -21.07 20.03 -11.86
N ILE A 389 -20.60 19.92 -13.09
CA ILE A 389 -21.43 20.16 -14.29
C ILE A 389 -21.91 18.81 -14.83
N SER A 390 -23.19 18.53 -14.62
CA SER A 390 -23.91 17.37 -15.15
C SER A 390 -24.56 17.75 -16.48
N TYR A 391 -24.20 17.05 -17.56
CA TYR A 391 -24.68 17.37 -18.92
C TYR A 391 -24.67 16.14 -19.83
N SER A 392 -25.51 16.16 -20.87
CA SER A 392 -25.43 15.19 -21.96
C SER A 392 -24.26 15.54 -22.89
N ARG A 393 -23.47 14.56 -23.33
CA ARG A 393 -22.32 14.78 -24.25
C ARG A 393 -22.69 15.50 -25.54
N LYS A 394 -23.93 15.35 -26.00
CA LYS A 394 -24.49 16.08 -27.15
C LYS A 394 -24.59 17.59 -26.92
N ASN A 395 -24.50 18.03 -25.66
CA ASN A 395 -24.49 19.42 -25.21
C ASN A 395 -23.13 19.83 -24.62
N SER A 396 -22.04 19.20 -25.07
CA SER A 396 -20.67 19.48 -24.62
C SER A 396 -20.21 20.91 -24.92
N ALA A 397 -20.66 21.50 -26.03
CA ALA A 397 -20.33 22.87 -26.38
C ALA A 397 -20.86 23.88 -25.34
N GLU A 398 -22.10 23.69 -24.89
CA GLU A 398 -22.75 24.53 -23.88
C GLU A 398 -22.15 24.29 -22.48
N ALA A 399 -21.84 23.03 -22.15
CA ALA A 399 -21.17 22.69 -20.91
C ALA A 399 -19.76 23.31 -20.79
N GLU A 400 -19.00 23.29 -21.89
CA GLU A 400 -17.69 23.94 -21.95
C GLU A 400 -17.81 25.46 -21.83
N PHE A 401 -18.82 26.05 -22.48
CA PHE A 401 -19.08 27.48 -22.38
C PHE A 401 -19.45 27.89 -20.95
N LEU A 402 -20.30 27.12 -20.27
CA LEU A 402 -20.63 27.34 -18.86
C LEU A 402 -19.40 27.18 -17.95
N TYR A 403 -18.57 26.15 -18.18
CA TYR A 403 -17.32 25.94 -17.43
C TYR A 403 -16.38 27.15 -17.54
N GLN A 404 -16.19 27.68 -18.75
CA GLN A 404 -15.38 28.87 -18.98
C GLN A 404 -15.99 30.12 -18.32
N GLY A 405 -17.31 30.28 -18.40
CA GLY A 405 -18.03 31.35 -17.71
C GLY A 405 -17.82 31.31 -16.19
N LEU A 406 -17.95 30.15 -15.56
CA LEU A 406 -17.69 29.97 -14.12
C LEU A 406 -16.24 30.29 -13.74
N ARG A 407 -15.27 29.91 -14.58
CA ARG A 407 -13.85 30.25 -14.34
C ARG A 407 -13.57 31.74 -14.44
N GLN A 408 -14.31 32.47 -15.26
CA GLN A 408 -14.18 33.92 -15.40
C GLN A 408 -14.87 34.67 -14.26
N SER A 409 -16.11 34.30 -13.93
CA SER A 409 -16.92 35.00 -12.93
C SER A 409 -16.54 34.62 -11.49
N ALA A 410 -16.10 33.38 -11.26
CA ALA A 410 -15.74 32.86 -9.94
C ALA A 410 -14.40 32.08 -9.97
N PRO A 411 -13.25 32.75 -10.20
CA PRO A 411 -11.96 32.11 -10.45
C PRO A 411 -11.42 31.28 -9.26
N HIS A 412 -11.89 31.57 -8.05
CA HIS A 412 -11.51 30.87 -6.82
C HIS A 412 -12.32 29.58 -6.57
N ARG A 413 -13.41 29.36 -7.32
CA ARG A 413 -14.26 28.17 -7.17
C ARG A 413 -13.69 27.01 -7.98
N LYS A 414 -13.67 25.82 -7.39
CA LYS A 414 -13.23 24.58 -8.04
C LYS A 414 -14.40 23.98 -8.81
N VAL A 415 -14.25 23.85 -10.13
CA VAL A 415 -15.29 23.28 -11.01
C VAL A 415 -14.81 21.94 -11.56
N PHE A 416 -15.64 20.91 -11.43
CA PHE A 416 -15.45 19.61 -12.06
C PHE A 416 -16.38 19.52 -13.29
N LEU A 417 -15.78 19.29 -14.46
CA LEU A 417 -16.47 19.06 -15.72
C LEU A 417 -16.04 17.69 -16.23
N ASP A 418 -16.98 16.77 -16.32
CA ASP A 418 -16.70 15.42 -16.83
C ASP A 418 -16.48 15.47 -18.36
N ARG A 419 -15.24 15.25 -18.81
CA ARG A 419 -14.84 15.39 -20.23
C ARG A 419 -14.50 14.07 -20.91
N GLU A 420 -14.53 12.94 -20.22
CA GLU A 420 -14.03 11.69 -20.78
C GLU A 420 -15.13 10.69 -21.19
N GLU A 421 -15.04 10.24 -22.45
CA GLU A 421 -15.63 8.99 -22.90
C GLU A 421 -14.68 7.86 -22.54
N ILE A 422 -14.88 7.21 -21.39
CA ILE A 422 -14.22 5.94 -21.12
C ILE A 422 -15.26 4.83 -21.04
N SER A 423 -15.09 3.91 -21.98
CA SER A 423 -15.87 2.71 -22.23
C SER A 423 -16.01 1.81 -21.00
N VAL A 424 -17.27 1.65 -20.59
CA VAL A 424 -17.95 0.48 -19.99
C VAL A 424 -17.21 -0.25 -18.85
N GLY A 425 -17.65 0.06 -17.62
CA GLY A 425 -17.47 -0.77 -16.44
C GLY A 425 -18.04 -0.11 -15.17
N GLN A 426 -18.53 -0.93 -14.22
CA GLN A 426 -19.05 -0.55 -12.89
C GLN A 426 -18.12 0.32 -12.01
N PHE A 427 -16.90 0.62 -12.49
CA PHE A 427 -15.89 1.41 -11.78
C PHE A 427 -16.16 2.92 -11.78
N TRP A 428 -16.79 3.44 -12.83
CA TRP A 428 -16.99 4.88 -12.97
C TRP A 428 -18.17 5.40 -12.15
N GLN A 429 -19.21 4.58 -11.96
CA GLN A 429 -20.36 4.95 -11.12
C GLN A 429 -19.92 5.36 -9.70
N ASN A 430 -18.98 4.65 -9.10
CA ASN A 430 -18.55 4.94 -7.73
C ASN A 430 -17.63 6.17 -7.62
N GLN A 431 -16.67 6.38 -8.55
CA GLN A 431 -15.88 7.62 -8.55
C GLN A 431 -16.75 8.85 -8.84
N LEU A 432 -17.77 8.70 -9.70
CA LEU A 432 -18.74 9.76 -9.92
C LEU A 432 -19.59 10.01 -8.67
N TYR A 433 -20.08 8.97 -7.98
CA TYR A 433 -20.84 9.12 -6.74
C TYR A 433 -20.01 9.76 -5.64
N ASP A 434 -18.74 9.38 -5.50
CA ASP A 434 -17.81 10.01 -4.56
C ASP A 434 -17.55 11.49 -4.92
N ASN A 435 -17.41 11.82 -6.21
CA ASN A 435 -17.25 13.20 -6.68
C ASN A 435 -18.54 14.03 -6.52
N LEU A 436 -19.71 13.40 -6.72
CA LEU A 436 -21.01 14.00 -6.49
C LEU A 436 -21.21 14.28 -5.01
N ASP A 437 -20.90 13.35 -4.11
CA ASP A 437 -20.99 13.57 -2.66
C ASP A 437 -19.95 14.61 -2.19
N ALA A 438 -18.78 14.64 -2.82
CA ALA A 438 -17.72 15.62 -2.54
C ALA A 438 -17.89 16.99 -3.21
N CYS A 439 -18.98 17.25 -3.95
CA CYS A 439 -19.26 18.56 -4.56
C CYS A 439 -20.31 19.37 -3.80
N ARG A 440 -20.12 20.70 -3.78
CA ARG A 440 -21.03 21.63 -3.08
C ARG A 440 -22.34 21.79 -3.85
N TYR A 441 -22.30 21.99 -5.16
CA TYR A 441 -23.49 22.12 -6.01
C TYR A 441 -23.36 21.29 -7.29
N ILE A 442 -24.50 20.81 -7.78
CA ILE A 442 -24.62 20.05 -9.03
C ILE A 442 -25.40 20.92 -10.02
N ILE A 443 -24.74 21.41 -11.06
CA ILE A 443 -25.37 22.17 -12.15
C ILE A 443 -25.85 21.16 -13.19
N ALA A 444 -27.18 21.03 -13.34
CA ALA A 444 -27.79 20.08 -14.28
C ALA A 444 -28.24 20.81 -15.55
N LEU A 445 -27.61 20.53 -16.69
CA LEU A 445 -27.96 21.11 -17.99
C LEU A 445 -29.11 20.32 -18.65
N LEU A 446 -30.34 20.69 -18.32
CA LEU A 446 -31.54 19.95 -18.72
C LEU A 446 -31.85 20.14 -20.21
N SER A 447 -31.94 19.05 -20.95
CA SER A 447 -32.31 18.97 -22.36
C SER A 447 -33.04 17.66 -22.64
N GLY A 448 -33.62 17.51 -23.83
CA GLY A 448 -34.19 16.21 -24.25
C GLY A 448 -33.14 15.09 -24.22
N ASP A 449 -31.90 15.40 -24.63
CA ASP A 449 -30.78 14.46 -24.60
C ASP A 449 -30.28 14.16 -23.17
N TYR A 450 -30.44 15.10 -22.23
CA TYR A 450 -30.17 14.87 -20.80
C TYR A 450 -31.12 13.82 -20.23
N LEU A 451 -32.42 13.92 -20.56
CA LEU A 451 -33.44 12.97 -20.09
C LEU A 451 -33.25 11.55 -20.65
N GLN A 452 -32.63 11.43 -21.83
CA GLN A 452 -32.31 10.14 -22.45
C GLN A 452 -31.04 9.50 -21.87
N SER A 453 -30.23 10.26 -21.12
CA SER A 453 -29.00 9.75 -20.49
C SER A 453 -29.30 9.19 -19.11
N GLN A 454 -29.24 7.87 -18.98
CA GLN A 454 -29.43 7.19 -17.67
C GLN A 454 -28.46 7.75 -16.61
N MET A 455 -27.24 8.07 -17.02
CA MET A 455 -26.22 8.63 -16.15
C MET A 455 -26.58 10.02 -15.61
N CYS A 456 -27.05 10.91 -16.48
CA CYS A 456 -27.49 12.24 -16.10
C CYS A 456 -28.71 12.17 -15.15
N ILE A 457 -29.62 11.23 -15.41
CA ILE A 457 -30.77 10.98 -14.52
C ILE A 457 -30.31 10.50 -13.13
N GLU A 458 -29.33 9.60 -13.07
CA GLU A 458 -28.74 9.12 -11.82
C GLU A 458 -28.07 10.25 -11.02
N GLU A 459 -27.21 11.05 -11.66
CA GLU A 459 -26.56 12.24 -11.07
C GLU A 459 -27.59 13.22 -10.49
N TYR A 460 -28.65 13.51 -11.26
CA TYR A 460 -29.72 14.39 -10.84
C TYR A 460 -30.45 13.84 -9.60
N ASN A 461 -30.77 12.55 -9.60
CA ASN A 461 -31.48 11.90 -8.50
C ASN A 461 -30.64 11.86 -7.21
N ILE A 462 -29.33 11.68 -7.33
CA ILE A 462 -28.40 11.78 -6.19
C ILE A 462 -28.40 13.19 -5.62
N GLY A 463 -28.27 14.20 -6.47
CA GLY A 463 -28.38 15.59 -6.04
C GLY A 463 -29.73 15.90 -5.39
N ARG A 464 -30.83 15.32 -5.89
CA ARG A 464 -32.18 15.47 -5.30
C ARG A 464 -32.29 14.82 -3.94
N ALA A 465 -31.69 13.65 -3.73
CA ALA A 465 -31.63 13.01 -2.41
C ALA A 465 -30.86 13.92 -1.44
N ARG A 466 -29.70 14.45 -1.86
CA ARG A 466 -28.92 15.40 -1.08
C ARG A 466 -29.65 16.70 -0.75
N ASN A 467 -30.52 17.20 -1.65
CA ASN A 467 -31.37 18.37 -1.32
C ASN A 467 -32.22 18.13 -0.07
N LEU A 468 -32.76 16.91 0.08
CA LEU A 468 -33.62 16.52 1.19
C LEU A 468 -32.79 16.29 2.46
N ASP A 469 -31.69 15.55 2.35
CA ASP A 469 -30.83 15.18 3.49
C ASP A 469 -30.07 16.37 4.09
N GLU A 470 -29.60 17.28 3.22
CA GLU A 470 -28.83 18.46 3.61
C GLU A 470 -29.72 19.70 3.87
N ASN A 471 -31.03 19.60 3.61
CA ASN A 471 -32.00 20.69 3.69
C ASN A 471 -31.52 21.98 3.00
N ARG A 472 -30.95 21.85 1.81
CA ARG A 472 -30.44 22.97 0.98
C ARG A 472 -30.59 22.66 -0.51
N ASN A 473 -30.49 23.68 -1.35
CA ASN A 473 -30.49 23.51 -2.81
C ASN A 473 -29.09 23.08 -3.29
N VAL A 474 -28.85 21.77 -3.39
CA VAL A 474 -27.66 21.14 -3.98
C VAL A 474 -27.74 21.15 -5.51
N VAL A 475 -28.90 20.78 -6.07
CA VAL A 475 -29.12 20.78 -7.53
C VAL A 475 -29.50 22.18 -8.00
N LEU A 476 -28.75 22.69 -8.98
CA LEU A 476 -28.95 23.94 -9.69
C LEU A 476 -29.34 23.64 -11.15
N PRO A 477 -30.63 23.52 -11.48
CA PRO A 477 -31.04 23.15 -12.82
C PRO A 477 -30.95 24.35 -13.78
N VAL A 478 -30.31 24.15 -14.92
CA VAL A 478 -30.28 25.09 -16.05
C VAL A 478 -31.06 24.44 -17.18
N PHE A 479 -32.21 25.02 -17.56
CA PHE A 479 -33.02 24.50 -18.63
C PHE A 479 -32.41 24.92 -19.98
N LEU A 480 -31.66 24.02 -20.59
CA LEU A 480 -30.78 24.31 -21.72
C LEU A 480 -31.46 24.18 -23.08
N TYR A 481 -32.33 23.19 -23.28
CA TYR A 481 -33.11 23.02 -24.51
C TYR A 481 -34.53 22.58 -24.20
N SER A 482 -35.50 23.16 -24.91
CA SER A 482 -36.91 22.87 -24.69
C SER A 482 -37.21 21.37 -24.82
N CYS A 483 -37.78 20.78 -23.78
CA CYS A 483 -38.22 19.37 -23.76
C CYS A 483 -39.29 19.14 -22.69
N ASP A 484 -39.95 17.99 -22.75
CA ASP A 484 -40.95 17.58 -21.78
C ASP A 484 -40.30 17.03 -20.50
N LEU A 485 -40.02 17.93 -19.55
CA LEU A 485 -39.45 17.54 -18.26
C LEU A 485 -40.43 16.68 -17.42
N PRO A 486 -39.96 15.62 -16.74
CA PRO A 486 -40.74 14.89 -15.76
C PRO A 486 -41.22 15.77 -14.60
N THR A 487 -42.34 15.40 -13.96
CA THR A 487 -42.97 16.18 -12.88
C THR A 487 -42.03 16.49 -11.72
N TYR A 488 -41.17 15.55 -11.32
CA TYR A 488 -40.23 15.75 -10.22
C TYR A 488 -39.11 16.76 -10.55
N MET A 489 -38.79 16.95 -11.82
CA MET A 489 -37.84 17.96 -12.27
C MET A 489 -38.49 19.34 -12.41
N LYS A 490 -39.77 19.38 -12.83
CA LYS A 490 -40.59 20.60 -12.90
C LYS A 490 -40.84 21.24 -11.52
N ALA A 491 -40.77 20.44 -10.46
CA ALA A 491 -40.98 20.90 -9.09
C ALA A 491 -39.82 21.75 -8.54
N LEU A 492 -38.66 21.77 -9.20
CA LEU A 492 -37.54 22.65 -8.86
C LEU A 492 -37.58 23.93 -9.68
N GLN A 493 -37.16 25.03 -9.04
CA GLN A 493 -36.85 26.26 -9.77
C GLN A 493 -35.62 26.01 -10.65
N PHE A 494 -35.71 26.39 -11.92
CA PHE A 494 -34.62 26.29 -12.89
C PHE A 494 -34.26 27.68 -13.44
N HIS A 495 -33.01 27.82 -13.86
CA HIS A 495 -32.57 28.95 -14.66
C HIS A 495 -32.89 28.69 -16.14
N ASP A 496 -33.66 29.56 -16.76
CA ASP A 496 -34.08 29.39 -18.16
C ASP A 496 -32.99 29.88 -19.11
N ALA A 497 -32.27 28.95 -19.75
CA ALA A 497 -31.28 29.23 -20.79
C ALA A 497 -31.60 28.43 -22.07
N ARG A 498 -32.90 28.25 -22.36
CA ARG A 498 -33.36 27.39 -23.44
C ARG A 498 -32.80 27.82 -24.78
N GLU A 499 -32.60 26.81 -25.64
CA GLU A 499 -32.00 26.94 -26.97
C GLU A 499 -30.52 27.37 -26.93
N GLY A 500 -29.83 27.02 -25.83
CA GLY A 500 -28.40 27.31 -25.66
C GLY A 500 -28.10 28.81 -25.57
N ASP A 501 -29.02 29.62 -25.02
CA ASP A 501 -28.88 31.07 -24.91
C ASP A 501 -27.63 31.43 -24.07
N ARG A 502 -26.58 31.88 -24.77
CA ARG A 502 -25.28 32.18 -24.19
C ARG A 502 -25.31 33.35 -23.21
N GLU A 503 -26.14 34.35 -23.44
CA GLU A 503 -26.26 35.50 -22.53
C GLU A 503 -26.87 35.05 -21.21
N ARG A 504 -27.89 34.18 -21.27
CA ARG A 504 -28.50 33.62 -20.07
C ARG A 504 -27.59 32.65 -19.33
N ILE A 505 -26.77 31.87 -20.03
CA ILE A 505 -25.73 31.03 -19.40
C ILE A 505 -24.70 31.93 -18.68
N GLN A 506 -24.27 33.03 -19.29
CA GLN A 506 -23.36 33.98 -18.64
C GLN A 506 -24.00 34.64 -17.41
N ALA A 507 -25.28 35.04 -17.50
CA ALA A 507 -26.01 35.60 -16.37
C ALA A 507 -26.12 34.61 -15.19
N PHE A 508 -26.31 33.33 -15.49
CA PHE A 508 -26.28 32.26 -14.48
C PHE A 508 -24.91 32.19 -13.78
N CYS A 509 -23.81 32.15 -14.54
CA CYS A 509 -22.45 32.12 -13.99
C CYS A 509 -22.16 33.36 -13.12
N ALA A 510 -22.60 34.55 -13.55
CA ALA A 510 -22.44 35.77 -12.77
C ALA A 510 -23.19 35.68 -11.42
N GLY A 511 -24.46 35.24 -11.42
CA GLY A 511 -25.26 35.12 -10.20
C GLY A 511 -24.75 34.11 -9.18
N LEU A 512 -23.91 33.15 -9.60
CA LEU A 512 -23.26 32.18 -8.72
C LEU A 512 -21.99 32.73 -8.03
N SER A 513 -21.50 33.89 -8.47
CA SER A 513 -20.33 34.56 -7.88
C SER A 513 -20.68 35.29 -6.58
N ASP A 514 -21.94 35.68 -6.43
CA ASP A 514 -22.48 36.47 -5.31
C ASP A 514 -23.04 35.62 -4.16
N GLN A 515 -23.04 34.29 -4.29
CA GLN A 515 -23.46 33.39 -3.22
C GLN A 515 -22.26 33.03 -2.32
N PRO A 516 -22.38 33.15 -0.98
CA PRO A 516 -21.28 32.85 -0.04
C PRO A 516 -20.86 31.38 -0.10
#